data_AF-A0A948SRU1-F1
#
_entry.id   AF-A0A948SRU1-F1
#
_cell.length_a   1.000
_cell.length_b   1.000
_cell.length_c   1.000
_cell.angle_alpha   90.00
_cell.angle_beta   90.00
_cell.angle_gamma   90.00
#
_symmetry.space_group_name_H-M   'P 1'
#
loop_
_entity.id
_entity.type
_entity.pdbx_description
1 polymer ?
#
loop_
_entity_poly.entity_id
_entity_poly.type
_entity_poly.pdbx_seq_one_letter_code
_entity_poly.pdbx_strand_id
1 'polypeptide(L)' 'MGNRFDSVQAVRDGLKKVNYLADDGIASVAFLADRLGKPVLVEGPAGTGKTQLAKSIADLTGARLIRLQCY' A
#
# COMPACT_ATOMS: atom_id res chain seq x y z
N MET A 1 -0.05 -0.98 -18.62
CA MET A 1 -0.33 -1.10 -17.17
C MET A 1 -1.63 -0.35 -16.92
N GLY A 2 -2.71 -1.05 -16.52
CA GLY A 2 -3.94 -0.37 -16.11
C GLY A 2 -3.77 0.20 -14.71
N ASN A 3 -4.36 1.36 -14.44
CA ASN A 3 -4.45 1.88 -13.07
C ASN A 3 -5.31 0.89 -12.26
N ARG A 4 -4.79 0.42 -11.12
CA ARG A 4 -5.47 -0.53 -10.23
C ARG A 4 -6.51 0.13 -9.33
N PHE A 5 -6.44 1.45 -9.19
CA PHE A 5 -7.30 2.23 -8.31
C PHE A 5 -7.96 3.40 -9.04
N ASP A 6 -9.26 3.59 -8.78
CA ASP A 6 -10.05 4.68 -9.38
C ASP A 6 -9.93 6.00 -8.61
N SER A 7 -9.70 5.94 -7.29
CA SER A 7 -9.56 7.13 -6.43
C SER A 7 -8.80 6.82 -5.14
N VAL A 8 -8.38 7.87 -4.42
CA VAL A 8 -7.78 7.74 -3.07
C VAL A 8 -8.76 7.06 -2.10
N GLN A 9 -10.05 7.39 -2.19
CA GLN A 9 -11.07 6.76 -1.35
C GLN A 9 -11.19 5.25 -1.62
N ALA A 10 -11.10 4.83 -2.89
CA ALA A 10 -11.11 3.42 -3.26
C ALA A 10 -9.93 2.65 -2.64
N VAL A 11 -8.75 3.27 -2.58
CA VAL A 11 -7.57 2.69 -1.89
C VAL A 11 -7.84 2.54 -0.40
N ARG A 12 -8.35 3.60 0.26
CA ARG A 12 -8.61 3.59 1.70
C ARG A 12 -9.63 2.54 2.09
N ASP A 13 -10.74 2.46 1.34
CA ASP A 13 -11.79 1.47 1.58
C ASP A 13 -11.32 0.04 1.26
N GLY A 14 -10.50 -0.11 0.22
CA GLY A 14 -9.85 -1.37 -0.13
C GLY A 14 -8.92 -1.86 0.99
N LEU A 15 -8.03 -0.99 1.49
CA LEU A 15 -7.13 -1.31 2.59
C LEU A 15 -7.90 -1.68 3.87
N LYS A 16 -9.01 -0.98 4.16
CA LYS A 16 -9.87 -1.32 5.30
C LYS A 16 -10.45 -2.73 5.19
N LYS A 17 -10.85 -3.17 3.99
CA LYS A 17 -11.37 -4.53 3.74
C LYS A 17 -10.33 -5.63 3.99
N VAL A 18 -9.05 -5.33 3.80
CA VAL A 18 -7.93 -6.24 4.10
C VAL A 18 -7.31 -6.00 5.48
N ASN A 19 -8.09 -5.45 6.41
CA ASN A 19 -7.71 -5.20 7.80
C ASN A 19 -6.52 -4.23 7.98
N TYR A 20 -6.38 -3.26 7.09
CA TYR A 20 -5.42 -2.17 7.21
C TYR A 20 -6.13 -0.82 7.33
N LEU A 21 -5.96 -0.15 8.46
CA LEU A 21 -6.51 1.19 8.66
C LEU A 21 -5.55 2.23 8.09
N ALA A 22 -5.84 2.71 6.88
CA ALA A 22 -5.11 3.80 6.25
C ALA A 22 -5.72 5.16 6.59
N ASP A 23 -4.84 6.13 6.82
CA ASP A 23 -5.18 7.55 6.74
C ASP A 23 -5.16 8.03 5.27
N ASP A 24 -5.50 9.30 5.07
CA ASP A 24 -5.53 9.89 3.73
C ASP A 24 -4.13 10.02 3.11
N GLY A 25 -3.08 10.13 3.94
CA GLY A 25 -1.69 10.20 3.48
C GLY A 25 -1.24 8.89 2.84
N ILE A 26 -1.43 7.77 3.54
CA ILE A 26 -1.08 6.43 3.05
C ILE A 26 -1.90 6.09 1.81
N ALA A 27 -3.21 6.37 1.83
CA ALA A 27 -4.08 6.12 0.68
C ALA A 27 -3.65 6.95 -0.55
N SER A 28 -3.28 8.22 -0.35
CA SER A 28 -2.82 9.10 -1.42
C SER A 28 -1.48 8.63 -2.01
N VAL A 29 -0.52 8.26 -1.17
CA VAL A 29 0.78 7.76 -1.61
C VAL A 29 0.63 6.47 -2.42
N ALA A 30 -0.19 5.52 -1.96
CA ALA A 30 -0.43 4.28 -2.69
C ALA A 30 -1.14 4.52 -4.04
N PHE A 31 -2.13 5.43 -4.08
CA PHE A 31 -2.79 5.85 -5.32
C PHE A 31 -1.81 6.47 -6.32
N LEU A 32 -0.96 7.40 -5.87
CA LEU A 32 0.03 8.04 -6.73
C LEU A 32 1.13 7.07 -7.19
N ALA A 33 1.59 6.17 -6.31
CA ALA A 33 2.58 5.16 -6.67
C ALA A 33 2.09 4.25 -7.81
N ASP A 34 0.83 3.84 -7.77
CA ASP A 34 0.20 3.06 -8.83
C ASP A 34 0.14 3.84 -10.15
N ARG A 35 -0.28 5.10 -10.10
CA ARG A 35 -0.49 5.94 -11.29
C ARG A 35 0.80 6.44 -11.93
N LEU A 36 1.83 6.67 -11.11
CA LEU A 36 3.15 7.14 -11.57
C LEU A 36 4.09 5.98 -11.90
N GLY A 37 3.77 4.75 -11.47
CA GLY A 37 4.67 3.60 -11.60
C GLY A 37 6.00 3.81 -10.87
N LYS A 38 5.97 4.50 -9.72
CA LYS A 38 7.17 4.84 -8.93
C LYS A 38 7.22 4.03 -7.64
N PRO A 39 8.42 3.57 -7.21
CA PRO A 39 8.59 2.90 -5.94
C PRO A 39 8.32 3.84 -4.76
N VAL A 40 7.88 3.27 -3.63
CA VAL A 40 7.62 4.00 -2.39
C VAL A 40 8.59 3.52 -1.31
N LEU A 41 9.26 4.47 -0.66
CA LEU A 41 9.98 4.24 0.58
C LEU A 41 9.04 4.51 1.77
N VAL A 42 8.97 3.57 2.71
CA VAL A 42 8.13 3.70 3.91
C VAL A 42 9.03 3.76 5.13
N GLU A 43 9.09 4.92 5.78
CA GLU A 43 9.89 5.16 6.98
C GLU A 43 9.01 5.25 8.23
N GLY A 44 9.61 4.99 9.40
CA GLY A 44 8.95 5.16 10.69
C GLY A 44 9.41 4.19 11.77
N PRO A 45 9.02 4.41 13.04
CA PRO A 45 9.41 3.58 14.17
C PRO A 45 9.02 2.10 14.02
N ALA A 46 9.69 1.20 14.72
CA ALA A 46 9.28 -0.21 14.78
C ALA A 46 7.83 -0.33 15.29
N GLY A 47 7.06 -1.27 14.72
CA GLY A 47 5.67 -1.50 15.12
C GLY A 47 4.60 -0.60 14.48
N THR A 48 4.96 0.39 13.65
CA THR A 48 3.98 1.30 13.00
C THR A 48 3.30 0.74 11.74
N GLY A 49 3.33 -0.59 11.55
CA GLY A 49 2.61 -1.23 10.43
C GLY A 49 3.26 -1.11 9.05
N LYS A 50 4.53 -0.69 8.93
CA LYS A 50 5.24 -0.59 7.63
C LYS A 50 5.23 -1.90 6.82
N THR A 51 5.57 -3.02 7.46
CA THR A 51 5.53 -4.35 6.82
C THR A 51 4.11 -4.77 6.50
N GLN A 52 3.16 -4.43 7.38
CA GLN A 52 1.75 -4.75 7.18
C GLN A 52 1.15 -3.97 6.00
N LEU A 53 1.61 -2.74 5.75
CA LEU A 53 1.20 -1.95 4.59
C LEU A 53 1.55 -2.65 3.28
N ALA A 54 2.80 -3.10 3.14
CA ALA A 54 3.24 -3.83 1.94
C ALA A 54 2.42 -5.12 1.72
N LYS A 55 2.11 -5.86 2.80
CA LYS A 55 1.25 -7.04 2.74
C LYS A 55 -0.18 -6.69 2.33
N SER A 56 -0.75 -5.66 2.92
CA SER A 56 -2.13 -5.24 2.65
C SER A 56 -2.32 -4.73 1.22
N ILE A 57 -1.33 -4.02 0.67
CA ILE A 57 -1.33 -3.62 -0.75
C ILE A 57 -1.26 -4.85 -1.66
N ALA A 58 -0.43 -5.83 -1.33
CA ALA A 58 -0.34 -7.08 -2.11
C ALA A 58 -1.67 -7.85 -2.08
N ASP A 59 -2.28 -8.02 -0.90
CA ASP A 59 -3.57 -8.68 -0.73
C ASP A 59 -4.69 -7.92 -1.49
N LEU A 60 -4.71 -6.59 -1.41
CA LEU A 60 -5.69 -5.74 -2.09
C LEU A 60 -5.58 -5.81 -3.62
N THR A 61 -4.35 -5.89 -4.14
CA THR A 61 -4.09 -5.86 -5.60
C THR A 61 -3.95 -7.26 -6.22
N GLY A 62 -3.99 -8.32 -5.42
CA GLY A 62 -3.64 -9.68 -5.84
C GLY A 62 -2.19 -9.82 -6.30
N ALA A 63 -1.31 -8.89 -5.94
CA ALA A 63 0.08 -8.90 -6.37
C ALA A 63 0.90 -9.90 -5.55
N ARG A 64 1.94 -10.46 -6.17
CA ARG A 64 2.91 -11.29 -5.46
C ARG A 64 3.77 -10.43 -4.52
N LEU A 65 3.73 -10.72 -3.22
CA LEU A 65 4.64 -10.11 -2.24
C LEU A 65 5.96 -10.89 -2.17
N ILE A 66 7.07 -10.22 -2.46
CA ILE A 66 8.43 -10.76 -2.27
C ILE A 66 9.07 -9.99 -1.13
N ARG A 67 9.43 -10.70 -0.05
CA ARG A 67 10.11 -10.11 1.11
C ARG A 67 11.58 -10.50 1.11
N LEU A 68 12.45 -9.51 0.87
CA LEU A 68 13.89 -9.65 1.05
C LEU A 68 14.24 -9.07 2.42
N GLN A 69 14.70 -9.92 3.32
CA GLN A 69 15.18 -9.49 4.62
C GLN A 69 16.67 -9.17 4.50
N CYS A 70 16.99 -7.88 4.44
CA CYS A 70 18.37 -7.42 4.55
C CYS A 70 18.74 -7.43 6.04
N TYR A 71 19.54 -8.40 6.44
CA TYR A 71 20.33 -8.34 7.68
C TYR A 71 21.69 -7.73 7.37
#